data_AF-W6QE28-F1
#
_entry.id   AF-W6QE28-F1
#
_cell.length_a   1.000
_cell.length_b   1.000
_cell.length_c   1.000
_cell.angle_alpha   90.00
_cell.angle_beta   90.00
_cell.angle_gamma   90.00
#
_symmetry.space_group_name_H-M   'P 1'
#
loop_
_entity.id
_entity.type
_entity.pdbx_description
1 polymer ?
#
loop_
_entity_poly.entity_id
_entity_poly.type
_entity_poly.pdbx_seq_one_letter_code
_entity_poly.pdbx_strand_id
1 'polypeptide(L)'
;MADGRDDPQQGIESVPVEGTEAVNKQHPKIDMGEYENKQDISHVEQVLSASDDLAKDNMDITRVDKEIQAYAAHSQVEIDDATNTRLKRMIDRRILVVMICTYFLQALDKGTMSFSAIMGIKDDAHLKDGQKYSWLTTCIYIAVLIVEYPTNWIIQRVPLGKYLGINICLWGMVLALHSVCKNFTGLVIVRTLLGIFEACCQPIFVTLSSMWYKREEQAATVTYWYMMNGAQQIVGGLLAYCFTLIGADKVLKSWQALFLAYGCISVIWGLFVIWWMPDSPMRAKCFTEEDKRLMVERLRSNQTGIQNRKFHAYQMWEAFCDPQMWCYCAVQIFTTLPTSGLGAFFSIVVLSFNFTVLQTQLLAMVLGAYIIVVLLSSAWLVNRFKQNTIVMLCFIIPSFIGTIVLMTVENTTLPTKVGLLISYYITLSFWSAQTLTLSMVSRNIAGQTKKSTVVAATFVSWAAGNAIGPQVFLDRDAPRYHIAWSVHLACYACMVSAVIYLRFHLKRENAKKDKLLAEAGLSAADPTLIHAFEDKTDRENLNFRYVY
;
A
#
# COMPACT_ATOMS: atom_id res chain seq x y z
N MET A 1 -13.77 24.13 -66.95
CA MET A 1 -15.14 23.63 -66.72
C MET A 1 -15.59 24.28 -65.43
N ALA A 2 -16.16 25.49 -65.48
CA ALA A 2 -17.61 25.76 -65.66
C ALA A 2 -18.39 25.17 -64.47
N ASP A 3 -19.26 25.85 -63.72
CA ASP A 3 -19.93 27.16 -63.78
C ASP A 3 -20.71 27.28 -62.44
N GLY A 4 -20.74 28.41 -61.74
CA GLY A 4 -21.97 29.22 -61.57
C GLY A 4 -22.49 29.18 -60.11
N ARG A 5 -22.53 30.31 -59.38
CA ARG A 5 -23.67 31.26 -59.23
C ARG A 5 -24.75 30.72 -58.26
N ASP A 6 -25.32 31.42 -57.26
CA ASP A 6 -25.54 32.85 -56.98
C ASP A 6 -25.79 33.07 -55.46
N ASP A 7 -25.38 34.23 -54.95
CA ASP A 7 -25.98 34.97 -53.82
C ASP A 7 -27.02 35.95 -54.47
N PRO A 8 -28.09 36.49 -53.83
CA PRO A 8 -27.91 37.42 -52.70
C PRO A 8 -29.11 37.71 -51.74
N GLN A 9 -28.77 38.28 -50.58
CA GLN A 9 -29.37 39.47 -49.91
C GLN A 9 -30.88 39.67 -49.58
N GLN A 10 -31.03 40.27 -48.38
CA GLN A 10 -31.93 41.38 -47.96
C GLN A 10 -33.29 41.07 -47.31
N GLY A 11 -33.55 41.79 -46.21
CA GLY A 11 -34.89 41.94 -45.62
C GLY A 11 -34.90 42.34 -44.13
N ILE A 12 -34.50 43.58 -43.82
CA ILE A 12 -34.82 44.26 -42.55
C ILE A 12 -36.26 44.76 -42.66
N GLU A 13 -37.13 44.47 -41.70
CA GLU A 13 -38.35 45.25 -41.49
C GLU A 13 -38.82 45.25 -40.03
N SER A 14 -39.32 46.41 -39.63
CA SER A 14 -39.58 46.92 -38.28
C SER A 14 -41.06 46.80 -37.87
N VAL A 15 -41.30 46.45 -36.59
CA VAL A 15 -42.28 46.99 -35.59
C VAL A 15 -43.69 47.39 -36.10
N PRO A 16 -44.79 46.92 -35.48
CA PRO A 16 -45.42 47.71 -34.41
C PRO A 16 -45.98 46.94 -33.20
N VAL A 17 -46.02 47.68 -32.09
CA VAL A 17 -46.69 47.42 -30.81
C VAL A 17 -48.20 47.69 -30.97
N GLU A 18 -49.05 46.78 -30.49
CA GLU A 18 -50.46 47.04 -30.21
C GLU A 18 -50.91 46.28 -28.95
N GLY A 19 -51.75 46.92 -28.15
CA GLY A 19 -52.00 46.59 -26.74
C GLY A 19 -53.30 45.84 -26.44
N THR A 20 -53.38 45.48 -25.15
CA THR A 20 -54.57 45.22 -24.31
C THR A 20 -55.58 44.14 -24.73
N GLU A 21 -55.74 43.12 -23.88
CA GLU A 21 -56.99 42.90 -23.14
C GLU A 21 -56.85 41.84 -22.02
N ALA A 22 -57.47 42.14 -20.88
CA ALA A 22 -57.49 41.33 -19.67
C ALA A 22 -58.67 40.34 -19.71
N VAL A 23 -58.44 39.08 -19.32
CA VAL A 23 -59.51 38.14 -18.98
C VAL A 23 -59.23 37.51 -17.62
N ASN A 24 -60.05 37.91 -16.65
CA ASN A 24 -60.15 37.41 -15.29
C ASN A 24 -61.05 36.15 -15.26
N LYS A 25 -60.58 35.03 -14.70
CA LYS A 25 -61.43 33.90 -14.30
C LYS A 25 -61.03 33.40 -12.90
N GLN A 26 -61.77 33.92 -11.92
CA GLN A 26 -62.25 33.31 -10.67
C GLN A 26 -61.58 32.00 -10.19
N HIS A 27 -60.87 32.10 -9.05
CA HIS A 27 -60.65 30.97 -8.14
C HIS A 27 -61.86 30.82 -7.18
N PRO A 28 -62.37 29.60 -6.92
CA PRO A 28 -63.34 29.37 -5.86
C PRO A 28 -62.66 29.45 -4.49
N LYS A 29 -63.27 30.20 -3.56
CA LYS A 29 -62.96 30.19 -2.13
C LYS A 29 -63.30 28.81 -1.57
N ILE A 30 -62.31 28.16 -0.95
CA ILE A 30 -62.54 27.06 0.00
C ILE A 30 -62.24 27.63 1.39
N ASP A 31 -63.22 27.42 2.26
CA ASP A 31 -63.30 27.82 3.65
C ASP A 31 -62.20 27.14 4.48
N MET A 32 -61.40 27.92 5.21
CA MET A 32 -60.37 27.41 6.13
C MET A 32 -60.93 27.44 7.56
N GLY A 33 -61.63 26.37 7.92
CA GLY A 33 -61.82 25.99 9.32
C GLY A 33 -60.52 25.43 9.90
N GLU A 34 -60.13 25.96 11.05
CA GLU A 34 -58.93 25.61 11.81
C GLU A 34 -58.78 24.10 12.07
N TYR A 35 -57.64 23.52 11.68
CA TYR A 35 -57.00 22.42 12.42
C TYR A 35 -55.47 22.57 12.36
N GLU A 36 -54.87 22.41 13.53
CA GLU A 36 -53.48 22.64 13.89
C GLU A 36 -52.48 21.73 13.15
N ASN A 37 -51.44 22.31 12.54
CA ASN A 37 -50.09 21.76 12.64
C ASN A 37 -49.02 22.84 12.34
N LYS A 38 -48.56 23.55 13.38
CA LYS A 38 -47.52 24.61 13.26
C LYS A 38 -46.09 24.05 13.06
N GLN A 39 -45.89 22.73 13.05
CA GLN A 39 -44.56 22.12 12.91
C GLN A 39 -44.12 21.92 11.45
N ASP A 40 -45.03 21.74 10.49
CA ASP A 40 -44.67 21.43 9.10
C ASP A 40 -44.31 22.65 8.25
N ILE A 41 -44.80 23.85 8.59
CA ILE A 41 -44.52 25.07 7.81
C ILE A 41 -43.09 25.57 8.08
N SER A 42 -42.60 25.41 9.31
CA SER A 42 -41.21 25.76 9.67
C SER A 42 -40.18 24.87 8.96
N HIS A 43 -40.53 23.61 8.70
CA HIS A 43 -39.62 22.63 8.08
C HIS A 43 -39.53 22.78 6.55
N VAL A 44 -40.51 23.44 5.92
CA VAL A 44 -40.50 23.74 4.48
C VAL A 44 -39.85 25.09 4.19
N GLU A 45 -40.00 26.09 5.07
CA GLU A 45 -39.30 27.38 4.95
C GLU A 45 -37.79 27.26 5.24
N GLN A 46 -37.38 26.30 6.08
CA GLN A 46 -35.97 25.99 6.35
C GLN A 46 -35.30 25.20 5.20
N VAL A 47 -36.09 24.53 4.34
CA VAL A 47 -35.60 23.81 3.16
C VAL A 47 -35.54 24.72 1.92
N LEU A 48 -36.38 25.76 1.84
CA LEU A 48 -36.37 26.74 0.74
C LEU A 48 -35.47 27.97 0.99
N SER A 49 -35.15 28.32 2.25
CA SER A 49 -34.11 29.33 2.54
C SER A 49 -32.68 28.76 2.42
N ALA A 50 -32.51 27.44 2.51
CA ALA A 50 -31.22 26.79 2.30
C ALA A 50 -30.75 26.77 0.82
N SER A 51 -31.63 27.12 -0.14
CA SER A 51 -31.29 27.23 -1.56
C SER A 51 -30.71 28.58 -2.00
N ASP A 52 -30.82 29.64 -1.18
CA ASP A 52 -30.32 30.99 -1.54
C ASP A 52 -28.99 31.39 -0.87
N ASP A 53 -28.46 30.58 0.06
CA ASP A 53 -27.14 30.81 0.69
C ASP A 53 -25.97 30.12 -0.05
N LEU A 54 -26.20 29.58 -1.26
CA LEU A 54 -25.16 28.96 -2.10
C LEU A 54 -24.24 29.96 -2.83
N ALA A 55 -24.29 31.24 -2.48
CA ALA A 55 -23.43 32.27 -3.06
C ALA A 55 -22.54 32.93 -1.99
N LYS A 56 -21.56 32.18 -1.46
CA LYS A 56 -20.21 32.61 -1.02
C LYS A 56 -19.56 31.56 -0.11
N ASP A 57 -19.39 30.33 -0.60
CA ASP A 57 -18.32 29.50 -0.05
C ASP A 57 -17.02 29.95 -0.72
N ASN A 58 -16.46 31.05 -0.21
CA ASN A 58 -15.08 31.40 -0.50
C ASN A 58 -14.24 30.23 0.02
N MET A 59 -13.83 29.34 -0.89
CA MET A 59 -12.74 28.42 -0.65
C MET A 59 -11.66 29.19 0.11
N ASP A 60 -11.24 28.68 1.27
CA ASP A 60 -10.12 29.26 1.99
C ASP A 60 -8.84 28.90 1.22
N ILE A 61 -8.62 29.66 0.15
CA ILE A 61 -7.57 29.54 -0.86
C ILE A 61 -6.19 29.67 -0.20
N THR A 62 -6.08 30.13 1.04
CA THR A 62 -4.81 30.27 1.76
C THR A 62 -4.11 28.96 2.12
N ARG A 63 -4.78 27.80 2.03
CA ARG A 63 -4.24 26.48 2.43
C ARG A 63 -3.84 25.53 1.29
N VAL A 64 -4.00 25.99 0.05
CA VAL A 64 -3.53 25.35 -1.17
C VAL A 64 -2.23 26.05 -1.57
N ASP A 65 -1.19 25.30 -1.96
CA ASP A 65 0.06 25.89 -2.44
C ASP A 65 -0.25 27.01 -3.45
N LYS A 66 0.33 28.20 -3.25
CA LYS A 66 0.09 29.39 -4.12
C LYS A 66 0.32 29.09 -5.60
N GLU A 67 1.12 28.06 -5.90
CA GLU A 67 1.38 27.60 -7.25
C GLU A 67 0.19 26.81 -7.86
N ILE A 68 -0.54 25.99 -7.10
CA ILE A 68 -1.68 25.20 -7.61
C ILE A 68 -2.82 26.13 -8.06
N GLN A 69 -2.97 27.28 -7.41
CA GLN A 69 -3.94 28.31 -7.79
C GLN A 69 -3.67 28.93 -9.15
N ALA A 70 -2.40 29.11 -9.52
CA ALA A 70 -2.02 29.66 -10.82
C ALA A 70 -2.39 28.72 -11.98
N TYR A 71 -2.39 27.40 -11.74
CA TYR A 71 -2.75 26.40 -12.73
C TYR A 71 -4.25 26.05 -12.72
N ALA A 72 -4.91 26.09 -11.56
CA ALA A 72 -6.34 25.83 -11.45
C ALA A 72 -7.23 26.89 -12.15
N ALA A 73 -6.70 28.09 -12.38
CA ALA A 73 -7.40 29.17 -13.08
C ALA A 73 -7.54 28.98 -14.61
N HIS A 74 -6.91 27.95 -15.20
CA HIS A 74 -6.99 27.68 -16.62
C HIS A 74 -8.06 26.62 -16.94
N SER A 75 -8.77 26.83 -18.06
CA SER A 75 -9.86 26.00 -18.58
C SER A 75 -9.46 24.53 -18.70
N GLN A 76 -10.42 23.64 -18.43
CA GLN A 76 -10.24 22.18 -18.52
C GLN A 76 -9.80 21.81 -19.95
N VAL A 77 -8.64 21.17 -20.07
CA VAL A 77 -8.12 20.68 -21.36
C VAL A 77 -8.31 19.16 -21.37
N GLU A 78 -9.09 18.64 -22.32
CA GLU A 78 -9.16 17.19 -22.54
C GLU A 78 -7.80 16.69 -23.06
N ILE A 79 -7.19 15.79 -22.30
CA ILE A 79 -5.90 15.20 -22.65
C ILE A 79 -6.15 13.98 -23.53
N ASP A 80 -5.66 14.03 -24.77
CA ASP A 80 -5.65 12.87 -25.67
C ASP A 80 -4.88 11.67 -25.08
N ASP A 81 -5.34 10.46 -25.37
CA ASP A 81 -4.80 9.20 -24.80
C ASP A 81 -3.33 8.97 -25.18
N ALA A 82 -2.90 9.42 -26.37
CA ALA A 82 -1.50 9.34 -26.79
C ALA A 82 -0.61 10.24 -25.93
N THR A 83 -1.09 11.46 -25.62
CA THR A 83 -0.40 12.42 -24.74
C THR A 83 -0.36 11.90 -23.30
N ASN A 84 -1.46 11.35 -22.81
CA ASN A 84 -1.55 10.70 -21.50
C ASN A 84 -0.51 9.56 -21.38
N THR A 85 -0.40 8.71 -22.40
CA THR A 85 0.58 7.60 -22.41
C THR A 85 2.04 8.10 -22.47
N ARG A 86 2.31 9.13 -23.28
CA ARG A 86 3.64 9.77 -23.35
C ARG A 86 4.07 10.32 -21.98
N LEU A 87 3.19 11.09 -21.33
CA LEU A 87 3.46 11.67 -20.01
C LEU A 87 3.70 10.59 -18.96
N LYS A 88 2.90 9.51 -19.00
CA LYS A 88 3.07 8.36 -18.10
C LYS A 88 4.47 7.77 -18.20
N ARG A 89 4.93 7.47 -19.43
CA ARG A 89 6.27 6.90 -19.66
C ARG A 89 7.39 7.82 -19.18
N MET A 90 7.19 9.14 -19.27
CA MET A 90 8.16 10.11 -18.76
C MET A 90 8.22 10.09 -17.23
N ILE A 91 7.07 9.97 -16.57
CA ILE A 91 6.96 9.82 -15.12
C ILE A 91 7.56 8.47 -14.68
N ASP A 92 7.21 7.38 -15.34
CA ASP A 92 7.71 6.03 -15.04
C ASP A 92 9.24 5.98 -15.08
N ARG A 93 9.86 6.55 -16.13
CA ARG A 93 11.32 6.54 -16.30
C ARG A 93 12.08 7.30 -15.19
N ARG A 94 11.45 8.26 -14.51
CA ARG A 94 12.09 9.05 -13.45
C ARG A 94 11.67 8.64 -12.06
N ILE A 95 10.37 8.47 -11.83
CA ILE A 95 9.79 8.24 -10.50
C ILE A 95 9.66 6.74 -10.23
N LEU A 96 9.04 5.98 -11.14
CA LEU A 96 8.85 4.54 -10.93
C LEU A 96 10.17 3.80 -10.81
N VAL A 97 11.15 4.10 -11.68
CA VAL A 97 12.49 3.50 -11.62
C VAL A 97 13.14 3.76 -10.27
N VAL A 98 13.05 4.99 -9.75
CA VAL A 98 13.61 5.32 -8.43
C VAL A 98 12.90 4.55 -7.32
N MET A 99 11.56 4.49 -7.35
CA MET A 99 10.79 3.74 -6.35
C MET A 99 11.13 2.24 -6.36
N ILE A 100 11.19 1.62 -7.54
CA ILE A 100 11.51 0.19 -7.71
C ILE A 100 12.93 -0.11 -7.22
N CYS A 101 13.94 0.62 -7.70
CA CYS A 101 15.33 0.39 -7.32
C CYS A 101 15.57 0.67 -5.83
N THR A 102 14.92 1.68 -5.26
CA THR A 102 15.05 2.02 -3.84
C THR A 102 14.40 0.95 -2.97
N TYR A 103 13.19 0.48 -3.31
CA TYR A 103 12.55 -0.60 -2.57
C TYR A 103 13.29 -1.94 -2.70
N PHE A 104 13.91 -2.19 -3.86
CA PHE A 104 14.80 -3.33 -4.07
C PHE A 104 16.02 -3.30 -3.15
N LEU A 105 16.72 -2.15 -3.06
CA LEU A 105 17.84 -1.97 -2.13
C LEU A 105 17.39 -2.12 -0.67
N GLN A 106 16.27 -1.49 -0.31
CA GLN A 106 15.67 -1.61 1.02
C GLN A 106 15.39 -3.07 1.40
N ALA A 107 14.79 -3.84 0.50
CA ALA A 107 14.55 -5.26 0.71
C ALA A 107 15.89 -6.03 0.84
N LEU A 108 16.89 -5.71 0.01
CA LEU A 108 18.21 -6.38 0.02
C LEU A 108 18.87 -6.21 1.39
N ASP A 109 18.81 -4.99 1.93
CA ASP A 109 19.38 -4.64 3.22
C ASP A 109 18.73 -5.47 4.35
N LYS A 110 17.40 -5.63 4.33
CA LYS A 110 16.68 -6.53 5.26
C LYS A 110 17.07 -8.00 5.11
N GLY A 111 17.16 -8.49 3.87
CA GLY A 111 17.53 -9.88 3.57
C GLY A 111 18.98 -10.22 3.91
N THR A 112 19.86 -9.22 3.93
CA THR A 112 21.30 -9.37 4.23
C THR A 112 21.56 -10.10 5.54
N MET A 113 20.69 -9.91 6.53
CA MET A 113 20.80 -10.66 7.78
C MET A 113 20.74 -12.15 7.62
N SER A 114 19.69 -12.60 6.94
CA SER A 114 19.41 -14.01 6.75
C SER A 114 20.58 -14.65 6.00
N PHE A 115 21.12 -13.98 4.99
CA PHE A 115 22.30 -14.47 4.27
C PHE A 115 23.55 -14.50 5.14
N SER A 116 23.80 -13.46 5.94
CA SER A 116 24.98 -13.36 6.82
C SER A 116 24.97 -14.39 7.96
N ALA A 117 23.80 -14.87 8.38
CA ALA A 117 23.63 -15.81 9.48
C ALA A 117 24.41 -17.12 9.28
N ILE A 118 24.55 -17.56 8.02
CA ILE A 118 25.30 -18.77 7.63
C ILE A 118 26.73 -18.46 7.14
N MET A 119 27.16 -17.19 7.20
CA MET A 119 28.51 -16.73 6.85
C MET A 119 29.39 -16.46 8.08
N GLY A 120 28.96 -16.86 9.29
CA GLY A 120 29.76 -16.77 10.51
C GLY A 120 29.44 -15.61 11.46
N ILE A 121 28.50 -14.70 11.13
CA ILE A 121 28.15 -13.57 12.00
C ILE A 121 27.66 -14.02 13.40
N LYS A 122 26.99 -15.17 13.48
CA LYS A 122 26.48 -15.70 14.76
C LYS A 122 27.61 -16.02 15.74
N ASP A 123 28.74 -16.46 15.21
CA ASP A 123 29.91 -16.88 15.98
C ASP A 123 30.75 -15.67 16.33
N ASP A 124 30.98 -14.81 15.33
CA ASP A 124 31.83 -13.63 15.44
C ASP A 124 31.29 -12.55 16.36
N ALA A 125 29.97 -12.43 16.48
CA ALA A 125 29.31 -11.42 17.30
C ALA A 125 28.65 -11.99 18.57
N HIS A 126 28.99 -13.23 18.94
CA HIS A 126 28.48 -13.93 20.14
C HIS A 126 26.94 -13.95 20.23
N LEU A 127 26.29 -14.26 19.10
CA LEU A 127 24.83 -14.32 18.95
C LEU A 127 24.25 -15.72 19.16
N LYS A 128 25.10 -16.71 19.49
CA LYS A 128 24.71 -18.10 19.76
C LYS A 128 23.90 -18.27 21.06
N ASP A 129 24.08 -17.37 22.02
CA ASP A 129 23.44 -17.48 23.33
C ASP A 129 22.08 -16.79 23.36
N GLY A 130 21.02 -17.58 23.55
CA GLY A 130 19.64 -17.09 23.67
C GLY A 130 19.16 -16.33 22.44
N GLN A 131 18.01 -15.63 22.57
CA GLN A 131 17.29 -15.03 21.44
C GLN A 131 17.94 -13.77 20.85
N LYS A 132 19.26 -13.59 21.03
CA LYS A 132 20.01 -12.44 20.55
C LYS A 132 19.86 -12.26 19.04
N TYR A 133 19.94 -13.34 18.25
CA TYR A 133 19.76 -13.24 16.80
C TYR A 133 18.33 -12.75 16.42
N SER A 134 17.29 -13.27 17.08
CA SER A 134 15.90 -12.85 16.87
C SER A 134 15.69 -11.37 17.17
N TRP A 135 16.31 -10.86 18.24
CA TRP A 135 16.25 -9.45 18.63
C TRP A 135 16.78 -8.50 17.55
N LEU A 136 17.75 -8.92 16.74
CA LEU A 136 18.32 -8.11 15.66
C LEU A 136 17.34 -7.83 14.51
N THR A 137 16.26 -8.61 14.43
CA THR A 137 15.16 -8.38 13.49
C THR A 137 14.02 -7.63 14.18
N THR A 138 13.65 -8.03 15.39
CA THR A 138 12.57 -7.40 16.18
C THR A 138 12.81 -5.89 16.43
N CYS A 139 14.04 -5.49 16.78
CA CYS A 139 14.35 -4.08 17.08
C CYS A 139 14.11 -3.14 15.89
N ILE A 140 14.34 -3.58 14.65
CA ILE A 140 14.07 -2.78 13.45
C ILE A 140 12.58 -2.43 13.38
N TYR A 141 11.70 -3.43 13.53
CA TYR A 141 10.26 -3.21 13.39
C TYR A 141 9.67 -2.40 14.54
N ILE A 142 10.21 -2.52 15.76
CA ILE A 142 9.86 -1.64 16.88
C ILE A 142 10.27 -0.19 16.57
N ALA A 143 11.48 0.02 16.03
CA ALA A 143 11.94 1.35 15.65
C ALA A 143 11.05 1.97 14.56
N VAL A 144 10.70 1.19 13.52
CA VAL A 144 9.78 1.61 12.46
C VAL A 144 8.43 2.01 13.05
N LEU A 145 7.85 1.21 13.96
CA LEU A 145 6.56 1.53 14.58
C LEU A 145 6.57 2.87 15.34
N ILE A 146 7.64 3.16 16.08
CA ILE A 146 7.77 4.41 16.86
C ILE A 146 7.98 5.61 15.92
N VAL A 147 8.81 5.44 14.89
CA VAL A 147 9.23 6.53 14.00
C VAL A 147 8.25 6.79 12.86
N GLU A 148 7.30 5.89 12.61
CA GLU A 148 6.30 6.04 11.57
C GLU A 148 5.47 7.33 11.72
N TYR A 149 4.96 7.59 12.93
CA TYR A 149 4.15 8.79 13.20
C TYR A 149 4.92 10.10 12.95
N PRO A 150 6.10 10.34 13.57
CA PRO A 150 6.85 11.56 13.31
C PRO A 150 7.29 11.66 11.85
N THR A 151 7.62 10.54 11.21
CA THR A 151 8.03 10.53 9.80
C THR A 151 6.89 10.96 8.87
N ASN A 152 5.67 10.45 9.06
CA ASN A 152 4.50 10.87 8.29
C ASN A 152 4.20 12.36 8.47
N TRP A 153 4.43 12.91 9.66
CA TRP A 153 4.30 14.35 9.90
C TRP A 153 5.36 15.18 9.18
N ILE A 154 6.61 14.72 9.14
CA ILE A 154 7.72 15.37 8.43
C ILE A 154 7.49 15.35 6.92
N ILE A 155 7.09 14.20 6.36
CA ILE A 155 6.83 13.97 4.93
C ILE A 155 5.87 15.02 4.34
N GLN A 156 4.90 15.48 5.12
CA GLN A 156 3.94 16.50 4.67
C GLN A 156 4.52 17.91 4.55
N ARG A 157 5.73 18.17 5.06
CA ARG A 157 6.32 19.52 5.17
C ARG A 157 7.66 19.68 4.46
N VAL A 158 8.32 18.58 4.14
CA VAL A 158 9.66 18.59 3.54
C VAL A 158 9.62 18.21 2.07
N PRO A 159 10.58 18.68 1.26
CA PRO A 159 10.78 18.18 -0.10
C PRO A 159 11.04 16.66 -0.08
N LEU A 160 10.14 15.90 -0.69
CA LEU A 160 10.09 14.44 -0.60
C LEU A 160 11.31 13.76 -1.23
N GLY A 161 11.80 14.26 -2.37
CA GLY A 161 12.94 13.67 -3.07
C GLY A 161 14.22 13.81 -2.24
N LYS A 162 14.47 15.00 -1.70
CA LYS A 162 15.63 15.23 -0.83
C LYS A 162 15.55 14.45 0.48
N TYR A 163 14.39 14.43 1.12
CA TYR A 163 14.20 13.70 2.37
C TYR A 163 14.40 12.19 2.18
N LEU A 164 13.84 11.61 1.13
CA LEU A 164 14.08 10.21 0.76
C LEU A 164 15.57 9.95 0.52
N GLY A 165 16.21 10.77 -0.33
CA GLY A 165 17.63 10.60 -0.67
C GLY A 165 18.59 10.70 0.52
N ILE A 166 18.34 11.63 1.45
CA ILE A 166 19.13 11.76 2.69
C ILE A 166 18.95 10.51 3.56
N ASN A 167 17.72 10.03 3.74
CA ASN A 167 17.48 8.81 4.51
C ASN A 167 18.12 7.57 3.86
N ILE A 168 18.12 7.47 2.53
CA ILE A 168 18.85 6.42 1.80
C ILE A 168 20.35 6.46 2.14
N CYS A 169 20.96 7.64 2.12
CA CYS A 169 22.38 7.80 2.46
C CYS A 169 22.66 7.42 3.92
N LEU A 170 21.81 7.87 4.85
CA LEU A 170 21.97 7.58 6.29
C LEU A 170 21.79 6.09 6.57
N TRP A 171 20.77 5.44 6.01
CA TRP A 171 20.60 4.00 6.19
C TRP A 171 21.76 3.23 5.56
N GLY A 172 22.25 3.64 4.38
CA GLY A 172 23.35 2.95 3.69
C GLY A 172 24.64 3.04 4.48
N MET A 173 24.92 4.20 5.07
CA MET A 173 26.06 4.40 5.97
C MET A 173 25.94 3.53 7.23
N VAL A 174 24.76 3.50 7.85
CA VAL A 174 24.48 2.63 9.00
C VAL A 174 24.61 1.15 8.62
N LEU A 175 24.18 0.76 7.42
CA LEU A 175 24.35 -0.61 6.92
C LEU A 175 25.84 -0.97 6.80
N ALA A 176 26.66 -0.10 6.21
CA ALA A 176 28.10 -0.31 6.14
C ALA A 176 28.76 -0.43 7.53
N LEU A 177 28.29 0.34 8.52
CA LEU A 177 28.78 0.27 9.91
C LEU A 177 28.52 -1.08 10.60
N HIS A 178 27.59 -1.91 10.10
CA HIS A 178 27.41 -3.26 10.63
C HIS A 178 28.66 -4.12 10.49
N SER A 179 29.46 -3.89 9.45
CA SER A 179 30.71 -4.64 9.22
C SER A 179 31.73 -4.49 10.35
N VAL A 180 31.68 -3.39 11.10
CA VAL A 180 32.62 -3.09 12.20
C VAL A 180 32.11 -3.60 13.55
N CYS A 181 30.82 -3.96 13.64
CA CYS A 181 30.19 -4.38 14.89
C CYS A 181 30.63 -5.80 15.29
N LYS A 182 31.29 -5.93 16.43
CA LYS A 182 31.76 -7.24 16.98
C LYS A 182 30.93 -7.76 18.16
N ASN A 183 29.96 -6.96 18.63
CA ASN A 183 29.18 -7.26 19.83
C ASN A 183 27.68 -7.15 19.54
N PHE A 184 26.87 -7.93 20.27
CA PHE A 184 25.41 -7.88 20.21
C PHE A 184 24.87 -6.45 20.38
N THR A 185 25.32 -5.72 21.40
CA THR A 185 24.86 -4.35 21.68
C THR A 185 25.11 -3.40 20.49
N GLY A 186 26.29 -3.50 19.86
CA GLY A 186 26.62 -2.69 18.69
C GLY A 186 25.68 -3.00 17.52
N LEU A 187 25.45 -4.29 17.25
CA LEU A 187 24.52 -4.71 16.19
C LEU A 187 23.09 -4.24 16.44
N VAL A 188 22.59 -4.30 17.68
CA VAL A 188 21.24 -3.82 18.02
C VAL A 188 21.11 -2.31 17.81
N ILE A 189 22.09 -1.51 18.22
CA ILE A 189 22.06 -0.05 18.04
C ILE A 189 22.02 0.30 16.55
N VAL A 190 22.98 -0.23 15.78
CA VAL A 190 23.07 0.07 14.35
C VAL A 190 21.83 -0.44 13.61
N ARG A 191 21.23 -1.56 14.07
CA ARG A 191 19.94 -2.04 13.53
C ARG A 191 18.75 -1.17 13.84
N THR A 192 18.69 -0.67 15.05
CA THR A 192 17.61 0.23 15.47
C THR A 192 17.69 1.51 14.63
N LEU A 193 18.90 2.08 14.47
CA LEU A 193 19.14 3.23 13.60
C LEU A 193 18.75 2.94 12.14
N LEU A 194 19.05 1.75 11.63
CA LEU A 194 18.64 1.33 10.28
C LEU A 194 17.11 1.42 10.14
N GLY A 195 16.36 0.86 11.09
CA GLY A 195 14.90 0.93 11.10
C GLY A 195 14.33 2.35 11.18
N ILE A 196 14.98 3.26 11.91
CA ILE A 196 14.59 4.67 12.01
C ILE A 196 14.69 5.35 10.64
N PHE A 197 15.80 5.19 9.91
CA PHE A 197 15.99 5.82 8.61
C PHE A 197 15.16 5.15 7.50
N GLU A 198 14.92 3.85 7.62
CA GLU A 198 14.18 3.07 6.63
C GLU A 198 12.65 3.27 6.69
N ALA A 199 12.13 3.71 7.83
CA ALA A 199 10.69 3.88 8.06
C ALA A 199 10.02 4.81 7.04
N CYS A 200 10.75 5.80 6.51
CA CYS A 200 10.20 6.80 5.60
C CYS A 200 9.85 6.28 4.20
N CYS A 201 10.44 5.16 3.75
CA CYS A 201 10.33 4.71 2.35
C CYS A 201 8.88 4.44 1.93
N GLN A 202 8.17 3.61 2.69
CA GLN A 202 6.81 3.20 2.35
C GLN A 202 5.83 4.38 2.29
N PRO A 203 5.73 5.25 3.31
CA PRO A 203 4.82 6.39 3.26
C PRO A 203 5.19 7.37 2.13
N ILE A 204 6.48 7.62 1.90
CA ILE A 204 6.92 8.46 0.76
C ILE A 204 6.47 7.86 -0.57
N PHE A 205 6.57 6.55 -0.77
CA PHE A 205 6.13 5.89 -2.01
C PHE A 205 4.63 5.97 -2.22
N VAL A 206 3.83 5.85 -1.16
CA VAL A 206 2.38 6.03 -1.24
C VAL A 206 2.04 7.48 -1.61
N THR A 207 2.68 8.47 -0.98
CA THR A 207 2.49 9.90 -1.30
C THR A 207 2.98 10.24 -2.71
N LEU A 208 4.10 9.70 -3.16
CA LEU A 208 4.58 9.88 -4.54
C LEU A 208 3.60 9.26 -5.54
N SER A 209 3.05 8.08 -5.22
CA SER A 209 2.06 7.43 -6.07
C SER A 209 0.82 8.31 -6.24
N SER A 210 0.35 8.95 -5.16
CA SER A 210 -0.81 9.84 -5.23
C SER A 210 -0.54 11.16 -5.94
N MET A 211 0.70 11.67 -5.88
CA MET A 211 1.10 12.93 -6.54
C MET A 211 1.42 12.80 -8.03
N TRP A 212 1.82 11.63 -8.52
CA TRP A 212 2.30 11.48 -9.90
C TRP A 212 1.41 10.58 -10.78
N TYR A 213 0.58 9.71 -10.19
CA TYR A 213 -0.20 8.72 -10.93
C TYR A 213 -1.72 8.88 -10.76
N LYS A 214 -2.47 8.50 -11.80
CA LYS A 214 -3.93 8.41 -11.71
C LYS A 214 -4.33 7.30 -10.73
N ARG A 215 -5.51 7.41 -10.10
CA ARG A 215 -6.03 6.44 -9.12
C ARG A 215 -6.01 4.99 -9.63
N GLU A 216 -6.32 4.79 -10.90
CA GLU A 216 -6.31 3.49 -11.57
C GLU A 216 -4.90 2.91 -11.75
N GLU A 217 -3.89 3.79 -11.81
CA GLU A 217 -2.49 3.42 -12.05
C GLU A 217 -1.70 3.22 -10.75
N GLN A 218 -2.17 3.80 -9.65
CA GLN A 218 -1.55 3.68 -8.33
C GLN A 218 -1.48 2.22 -7.87
N ALA A 219 -2.53 1.42 -8.09
CA ALA A 219 -2.55 0.02 -7.69
C ALA A 219 -1.44 -0.80 -8.40
N ALA A 220 -1.26 -0.59 -9.72
CA ALA A 220 -0.20 -1.25 -10.48
C ALA A 220 1.20 -0.79 -10.01
N THR A 221 1.36 0.52 -9.76
CA THR A 221 2.59 1.10 -9.21
C THR A 221 2.98 0.44 -7.89
N VAL A 222 2.00 0.26 -6.99
CA VAL A 222 2.18 -0.45 -5.71
C VAL A 222 2.66 -1.88 -5.91
N THR A 223 2.03 -2.62 -6.83
CA THR A 223 2.45 -3.98 -7.15
C THR A 223 3.89 -4.04 -7.67
N TYR A 224 4.29 -3.13 -8.58
CA TYR A 224 5.64 -3.17 -9.19
C TYR A 224 6.76 -3.03 -8.18
N TRP A 225 6.66 -2.09 -7.23
CA TRP A 225 7.70 -2.00 -6.19
C TRP A 225 7.57 -3.15 -5.19
N TYR A 226 6.37 -3.58 -4.80
CA TYR A 226 6.22 -4.69 -3.84
C TYR A 226 6.83 -6.01 -4.33
N MET A 227 6.80 -6.26 -5.65
CA MET A 227 7.43 -7.41 -6.32
C MET A 227 8.95 -7.47 -6.11
N MET A 228 9.62 -6.36 -5.78
CA MET A 228 11.06 -6.37 -5.55
C MET A 228 11.46 -7.19 -4.32
N ASN A 229 10.55 -7.50 -3.40
CA ASN A 229 10.82 -8.49 -2.35
C ASN A 229 11.20 -9.87 -2.92
N GLY A 230 10.57 -10.29 -4.02
CA GLY A 230 10.94 -11.52 -4.71
C GLY A 230 12.26 -11.38 -5.47
N ALA A 231 12.44 -10.27 -6.17
CA ALA A 231 13.68 -9.98 -6.91
C ALA A 231 14.90 -9.91 -5.99
N GLN A 232 14.71 -9.40 -4.78
CA GLN A 232 15.71 -9.32 -3.73
C GLN A 232 16.24 -10.69 -3.30
N GLN A 233 15.38 -11.71 -3.22
CA GLN A 233 15.83 -13.06 -2.89
C GLN A 233 16.67 -13.68 -4.02
N ILE A 234 16.34 -13.36 -5.28
CA ILE A 234 17.10 -13.79 -6.45
C ILE A 234 18.48 -13.14 -6.49
N VAL A 235 18.52 -11.81 -6.49
CA VAL A 235 19.80 -11.08 -6.59
C VAL A 235 20.59 -11.18 -5.29
N GLY A 236 19.91 -11.10 -4.15
CA GLY A 236 20.53 -11.21 -2.83
C GLY A 236 21.16 -12.58 -2.60
N GLY A 237 20.49 -13.67 -3.01
CA GLY A 237 21.05 -15.02 -2.94
C GLY A 237 22.29 -15.18 -3.84
N LEU A 238 22.25 -14.64 -5.06
CA LEU A 238 23.39 -14.67 -5.98
C LEU A 238 24.59 -13.87 -5.43
N LEU A 239 24.36 -12.64 -4.96
CA LEU A 239 25.41 -11.82 -4.37
C LEU A 239 25.97 -12.48 -3.10
N ALA A 240 25.10 -13.00 -2.23
CA ALA A 240 25.51 -13.74 -1.04
C ALA A 240 26.37 -14.97 -1.38
N TYR A 241 26.05 -15.69 -2.45
CA TYR A 241 26.90 -16.76 -2.98
C TYR A 241 28.30 -16.21 -3.32
N CYS A 242 28.39 -15.15 -4.14
CA CYS A 242 29.67 -14.53 -4.51
C CYS A 242 30.50 -14.07 -3.29
N PHE A 243 29.88 -13.43 -2.30
CA PHE A 243 30.58 -12.99 -1.08
C PHE A 243 31.01 -14.15 -0.18
N THR A 244 30.30 -15.29 -0.22
CA THR A 244 30.70 -16.50 0.51
C THR A 244 32.01 -17.07 -0.04
N LEU A 245 32.30 -16.92 -1.34
CA LEU A 245 33.56 -17.39 -1.96
C LEU A 245 34.81 -16.64 -1.46
N ILE A 246 34.66 -15.50 -0.78
CA ILE A 246 35.80 -14.72 -0.25
C ILE A 246 36.58 -15.51 0.81
N GLY A 247 35.90 -16.39 1.56
CA GLY A 247 36.47 -17.18 2.65
C GLY A 247 36.50 -16.46 4.00
N ALA A 248 36.68 -17.22 5.08
CA ALA A 248 36.73 -16.71 6.46
C ALA A 248 38.12 -16.23 6.91
N ASP A 249 39.18 -16.67 6.22
CA ASP A 249 40.59 -16.45 6.63
C ASP A 249 41.18 -15.10 6.19
N LYS A 250 40.36 -14.21 5.63
CA LYS A 250 40.80 -12.89 5.17
C LYS A 250 40.53 -11.82 6.22
N VAL A 251 41.27 -10.71 6.11
CA VAL A 251 41.13 -9.51 6.97
C VAL A 251 39.68 -9.00 7.02
N LEU A 252 38.94 -9.16 5.92
CA LEU A 252 37.50 -8.87 5.85
C LEU A 252 36.73 -10.19 5.69
N LYS A 253 35.90 -10.52 6.67
CA LYS A 253 35.07 -11.73 6.63
C LYS A 253 33.95 -11.60 5.59
N SER A 254 33.48 -12.72 5.05
CA SER A 254 32.42 -12.74 4.02
C SER A 254 31.18 -11.90 4.37
N TRP A 255 30.70 -11.99 5.62
CA TRP A 255 29.53 -11.22 6.05
C TRP A 255 29.83 -9.71 6.18
N GLN A 256 31.04 -9.33 6.61
CA GLN A 256 31.45 -7.93 6.71
C GLN A 256 31.54 -7.29 5.32
N ALA A 257 32.11 -8.03 4.35
CA ALA A 257 32.18 -7.62 2.96
C ALA A 257 30.79 -7.39 2.35
N LEU A 258 29.83 -8.28 2.67
CA LEU A 258 28.45 -8.17 2.21
C LEU A 258 27.77 -6.88 2.73
N PHE A 259 27.82 -6.62 4.04
CA PHE A 259 27.24 -5.40 4.62
C PHE A 259 27.91 -4.12 4.11
N LEU A 260 29.23 -4.13 3.98
CA LEU A 260 29.99 -2.97 3.49
C LEU A 260 29.64 -2.66 2.03
N ALA A 261 29.61 -3.67 1.16
CA ALA A 261 29.29 -3.49 -0.25
C ALA A 261 27.87 -2.96 -0.45
N TYR A 262 26.88 -3.54 0.25
CA TYR A 262 25.49 -3.10 0.14
C TYR A 262 25.32 -1.68 0.69
N GLY A 263 25.95 -1.38 1.84
CA GLY A 263 25.91 -0.03 2.40
C GLY A 263 26.47 1.02 1.47
N CYS A 264 27.62 0.76 0.84
CA CYS A 264 28.23 1.66 -0.14
C CYS A 264 27.35 1.85 -1.38
N ILE A 265 26.76 0.78 -1.92
CA ILE A 265 25.85 0.87 -3.08
C ILE A 265 24.62 1.70 -2.71
N SER A 266 24.04 1.47 -1.53
CA SER A 266 22.90 2.25 -1.03
C SER A 266 23.24 3.73 -0.85
N VAL A 267 24.43 4.08 -0.33
CA VAL A 267 24.86 5.49 -0.23
C VAL A 267 24.99 6.14 -1.61
N ILE A 268 25.65 5.47 -2.56
CA ILE A 268 25.80 5.98 -3.94
C ILE A 268 24.43 6.18 -4.58
N TRP A 269 23.52 5.21 -4.39
CA TRP A 269 22.15 5.32 -4.87
C TRP A 269 21.40 6.47 -4.22
N GLY A 270 21.54 6.68 -2.91
CA GLY A 270 20.94 7.81 -2.20
C GLY A 270 21.40 9.15 -2.74
N LEU A 271 22.70 9.32 -3.00
CA LEU A 271 23.24 10.53 -3.64
C LEU A 271 22.67 10.73 -5.05
N PHE A 272 22.52 9.64 -5.82
CA PHE A 272 21.87 9.69 -7.12
C PHE A 272 20.39 10.10 -7.00
N VAL A 273 19.65 9.60 -6.02
CA VAL A 273 18.26 9.99 -5.79
C VAL A 273 18.14 11.47 -5.42
N ILE A 274 19.02 12.01 -4.56
CA ILE A 274 19.04 13.44 -4.23
C ILE A 274 19.22 14.31 -5.48
N TRP A 275 20.06 13.87 -6.42
CA TRP A 275 20.35 14.61 -7.64
C TRP A 275 19.29 14.44 -8.74
N TRP A 276 18.77 13.22 -8.92
CA TRP A 276 17.92 12.86 -10.05
C TRP A 276 16.41 13.08 -9.79
N MET A 277 15.97 12.92 -8.55
CA MET A 277 14.55 12.86 -8.20
C MET A 277 13.97 14.27 -7.99
N PRO A 278 12.91 14.66 -8.73
CA PRO A 278 12.23 15.93 -8.49
C PRO A 278 11.33 15.85 -7.25
N ASP A 279 11.32 16.94 -6.46
CA ASP A 279 10.53 17.01 -5.21
C ASP A 279 9.01 17.09 -5.45
N SER A 280 8.57 17.70 -6.56
CA SER A 280 7.17 17.76 -6.97
C SER A 280 7.05 17.96 -8.48
N PRO A 281 5.90 17.63 -9.10
CA PRO A 281 5.65 17.92 -10.52
C PRO A 281 5.90 19.39 -10.89
N MET A 282 5.57 20.29 -9.97
CA MET A 282 5.69 21.74 -10.16
C MET A 282 7.16 22.20 -10.09
N ARG A 283 7.92 21.68 -9.12
CA ARG A 283 9.33 21.99 -8.91
C ARG A 283 10.28 21.21 -9.82
N ALA A 284 9.77 20.27 -10.60
CA ALA A 284 10.57 19.44 -11.51
C ALA A 284 11.24 20.29 -12.60
N LYS A 285 12.53 20.61 -12.48
CA LYS A 285 13.25 21.38 -13.52
C LYS A 285 13.45 20.60 -14.83
N CYS A 286 13.10 19.32 -14.85
CA CYS A 286 13.37 18.40 -15.95
C CYS A 286 12.23 18.26 -16.97
N PHE A 287 11.07 18.88 -16.73
CA PHE A 287 9.93 18.88 -17.65
C PHE A 287 9.70 20.27 -18.22
N THR A 288 9.25 20.33 -19.47
CA THR A 288 8.81 21.59 -20.10
C THR A 288 7.61 22.16 -19.35
N GLU A 289 7.40 23.47 -19.42
CA GLU A 289 6.29 24.12 -18.72
C GLU A 289 4.92 23.63 -19.21
N GLU A 290 4.82 23.29 -20.50
CA GLU A 290 3.66 22.64 -21.12
C GLU A 290 3.44 21.22 -20.57
N ASP A 291 4.48 20.37 -20.54
CA ASP A 291 4.35 19.02 -20.00
C ASP A 291 3.94 19.03 -18.52
N LYS A 292 4.44 19.98 -17.73
CA LYS A 292 4.03 20.15 -16.32
C LYS A 292 2.54 20.47 -16.19
N ARG A 293 2.04 21.38 -17.02
CA ARG A 293 0.61 21.73 -17.05
C ARG A 293 -0.24 20.51 -17.35
N LEU A 294 0.12 19.75 -18.39
CA LEU A 294 -0.58 18.53 -18.76
C LEU A 294 -0.48 17.44 -17.68
N MET A 295 0.65 17.34 -16.96
CA MET A 295 0.78 16.41 -15.82
C MET A 295 -0.14 16.78 -14.65
N VAL A 296 -0.29 18.06 -14.34
CA VAL A 296 -1.22 18.52 -13.29
C VAL A 296 -2.67 18.30 -13.73
N GLU A 297 -3.01 18.64 -14.97
CA GLU A 297 -4.35 18.45 -15.51
C GLU A 297 -4.76 16.96 -15.55
N ARG A 298 -3.80 16.07 -15.86
CA ARG A 298 -3.98 14.60 -15.78
C ARG A 298 -4.43 14.15 -14.40
N LEU A 299 -3.94 14.80 -13.36
CA LEU A 299 -4.25 14.48 -11.96
C LEU A 299 -5.49 15.22 -11.47
N ARG A 300 -6.00 16.22 -12.20
CA ARG A 300 -7.26 16.91 -11.89
C ARG A 300 -8.44 15.94 -11.86
N SER A 301 -8.44 14.94 -12.75
CA SER A 301 -9.44 13.87 -12.78
C SER A 301 -9.38 12.94 -11.56
N ASN A 302 -8.27 12.92 -10.80
CA ASN A 302 -8.22 12.12 -9.58
C ASN A 302 -9.15 12.67 -8.50
N GLN A 303 -9.59 13.94 -8.61
CA GLN A 303 -10.42 14.63 -7.61
C GLN A 303 -9.86 14.51 -6.18
N THR A 304 -8.58 14.18 -6.05
CA THR A 304 -7.83 14.12 -4.79
C THR A 304 -7.64 15.50 -4.17
N GLY A 305 -8.05 16.55 -4.91
CA GLY A 305 -8.07 17.95 -4.54
C GLY A 305 -9.28 18.42 -3.73
N ILE A 306 -10.11 17.51 -3.20
CA ILE A 306 -10.93 17.79 -2.01
C ILE A 306 -10.73 16.63 -1.03
N GLN A 307 -9.50 16.46 -0.52
CA GLN A 307 -9.38 15.92 0.83
C GLN A 307 -10.13 16.90 1.72
N ASN A 308 -11.32 16.51 2.16
CA ASN A 308 -11.99 17.20 3.24
C ASN A 308 -11.01 17.12 4.43
N ARG A 309 -10.23 18.19 4.67
CA ARG A 309 -9.24 18.24 5.77
C ARG A 309 -9.93 18.28 7.15
N LYS A 310 -11.26 18.23 7.17
CA LYS A 310 -12.06 18.11 8.37
C LYS A 310 -11.99 16.68 8.87
N PHE A 311 -11.16 16.48 9.88
CA PHE A 311 -11.14 15.24 10.65
C PHE A 311 -12.51 15.06 11.32
N HIS A 312 -13.22 13.99 10.95
CA HIS A 312 -14.51 13.66 11.53
C HIS A 312 -14.33 12.56 12.58
N ALA A 313 -14.35 12.95 13.87
CA ALA A 313 -14.14 12.02 14.98
C ALA A 313 -15.14 10.85 14.99
N TYR A 314 -16.38 11.08 14.51
CA TYR A 314 -17.38 10.03 14.41
C TYR A 314 -16.95 8.91 13.44
N GLN A 315 -16.34 9.25 12.28
CA GLN A 315 -15.85 8.28 11.31
C GLN A 315 -14.68 7.47 11.86
N MET A 316 -13.84 8.08 12.70
CA MET A 316 -12.77 7.37 13.40
C MET A 316 -13.34 6.35 14.39
N TRP A 317 -14.34 6.74 15.19
CA TRP A 317 -14.99 5.82 16.12
C TRP A 317 -15.75 4.70 15.38
N GLU A 318 -16.42 5.03 14.28
CA GLU A 318 -17.03 4.05 13.40
C GLU A 318 -16.00 3.03 12.90
N ALA A 319 -14.79 3.48 12.52
CA ALA A 319 -13.71 2.59 12.10
C ALA A 319 -13.31 1.57 13.17
N PHE A 320 -13.21 2.00 14.44
CA PHE A 320 -12.85 1.12 15.56
C PHE A 320 -13.97 0.15 15.94
N CYS A 321 -15.23 0.54 15.76
CA CYS A 321 -16.39 -0.31 15.99
C CYS A 321 -16.70 -1.24 14.79
N ASP A 322 -16.01 -1.09 13.66
CA ASP A 322 -16.23 -1.88 12.46
C ASP A 322 -15.51 -3.24 12.55
N PRO A 323 -16.25 -4.38 12.55
CA PRO A 323 -15.62 -5.71 12.54
C PRO A 323 -14.70 -5.94 11.34
N GLN A 324 -14.95 -5.27 10.21
CA GLN A 324 -14.13 -5.39 9.00
C GLN A 324 -12.69 -4.93 9.22
N MET A 325 -12.49 -3.85 9.98
CA MET A 325 -11.18 -3.31 10.32
C MET A 325 -10.35 -4.33 11.11
N TRP A 326 -10.95 -4.93 12.15
CA TRP A 326 -10.29 -5.95 12.95
C TRP A 326 -9.96 -7.22 12.17
N CYS A 327 -10.77 -7.58 11.18
CA CYS A 327 -10.45 -8.69 10.26
C CYS A 327 -9.21 -8.39 9.43
N TYR A 328 -9.09 -7.17 8.89
CA TYR A 328 -7.89 -6.77 8.15
C TYR A 328 -6.65 -6.73 9.05
N CYS A 329 -6.77 -6.18 10.27
CA CYS A 329 -5.71 -6.19 11.26
C CYS A 329 -5.28 -7.62 11.63
N ALA A 330 -6.24 -8.53 11.81
CA ALA A 330 -5.98 -9.94 12.10
C ALA A 330 -5.24 -10.63 10.96
N VAL A 331 -5.72 -10.50 9.71
CA VAL A 331 -5.01 -11.05 8.54
C VAL A 331 -3.59 -10.48 8.45
N GLN A 332 -3.42 -9.18 8.75
CA GLN A 332 -2.13 -8.51 8.70
C GLN A 332 -1.14 -9.05 9.75
N ILE A 333 -1.56 -9.23 11.01
CA ILE A 333 -0.73 -9.82 12.07
C ILE A 333 -0.40 -11.28 11.75
N PHE A 334 -1.40 -12.09 11.42
CA PHE A 334 -1.22 -13.53 11.20
C PHE A 334 -0.46 -13.87 9.90
N THR A 335 -0.35 -12.92 8.98
CA THR A 335 0.53 -13.04 7.80
C THR A 335 1.96 -12.59 8.12
N THR A 336 2.14 -11.48 8.84
CA THR A 336 3.46 -10.88 9.06
C THR A 336 4.29 -11.58 10.13
N LEU A 337 3.62 -12.20 11.11
CA LEU A 337 4.29 -12.99 12.15
C LEU A 337 5.03 -14.18 11.53
N PRO A 338 4.42 -15.05 10.70
CA PRO A 338 5.17 -16.07 9.97
C PRO A 338 6.22 -15.48 9.00
N THR A 339 5.87 -14.42 8.27
CA THR A 339 6.75 -13.82 7.26
C THR A 339 8.12 -13.44 7.79
N SER A 340 8.14 -12.69 8.89
CA SER A 340 9.38 -12.16 9.47
C SER A 340 10.27 -13.27 10.03
N GLY A 341 9.68 -14.26 10.69
CA GLY A 341 10.39 -15.44 11.19
C GLY A 341 10.99 -16.28 10.05
N LEU A 342 10.17 -16.63 9.05
CA LEU A 342 10.63 -17.38 7.88
C LEU A 342 11.74 -16.64 7.15
N GLY A 343 11.56 -15.36 6.86
CA GLY A 343 12.59 -14.55 6.17
C GLY A 343 13.92 -14.48 6.93
N ALA A 344 13.89 -14.19 8.23
CA ALA A 344 15.09 -14.03 9.05
C ALA A 344 15.85 -15.35 9.30
N PHE A 345 15.15 -16.47 9.34
CA PHE A 345 15.72 -17.80 9.62
C PHE A 345 15.87 -18.68 8.36
N PHE A 346 15.50 -18.19 7.17
CA PHE A 346 15.58 -18.94 5.91
C PHE A 346 16.90 -19.71 5.75
N SER A 347 18.03 -19.00 5.76
CA SER A 347 19.33 -19.63 5.54
C SER A 347 19.68 -20.64 6.63
N ILE A 348 19.28 -20.38 7.88
CA ILE A 348 19.53 -21.28 9.01
C ILE A 348 18.74 -22.58 8.84
N VAL A 349 17.45 -22.48 8.50
CA VAL A 349 16.57 -23.63 8.30
C VAL A 349 17.03 -24.46 7.10
N VAL A 350 17.33 -23.84 5.96
CA VAL A 350 17.81 -24.58 4.77
C VAL A 350 19.17 -25.23 5.03
N LEU A 351 20.08 -24.57 5.75
CA LEU A 351 21.34 -25.17 6.15
C LEU A 351 21.13 -26.40 7.04
N SER A 352 20.13 -26.38 7.94
CA SER A 352 19.79 -27.51 8.80
C SER A 352 19.33 -28.76 8.03
N PHE A 353 18.93 -28.61 6.76
CA PHE A 353 18.62 -29.74 5.88
C PHE A 353 19.88 -30.43 5.32
N ASN A 354 21.08 -30.11 5.80
CA ASN A 354 22.37 -30.63 5.31
C ASN A 354 22.75 -30.15 3.89
N PHE A 355 22.29 -28.97 3.46
CA PHE A 355 22.85 -28.30 2.28
C PHE A 355 24.17 -27.62 2.64
N THR A 356 25.06 -27.45 1.67
CA THR A 356 26.27 -26.63 1.89
C THR A 356 25.90 -25.16 1.92
N VAL A 357 26.73 -24.31 2.56
CA VAL A 357 26.50 -22.85 2.63
C VAL A 357 26.27 -22.26 1.22
N LEU A 358 27.10 -22.66 0.25
CA LEU A 358 26.98 -22.22 -1.15
C LEU A 358 25.68 -22.67 -1.80
N GLN A 359 25.25 -23.92 -1.57
CA GLN A 359 23.96 -24.41 -2.07
C GLN A 359 22.81 -23.62 -1.45
N THR A 360 22.83 -23.39 -0.14
CA THR A 360 21.77 -22.64 0.56
C THR A 360 21.58 -21.24 -0.01
N GLN A 361 22.66 -20.52 -0.36
CA GLN A 361 22.55 -19.19 -0.97
C GLN A 361 21.91 -19.24 -2.37
N LEU A 362 22.28 -20.23 -3.20
CA LEU A 362 21.68 -20.42 -4.52
C LEU A 362 20.19 -20.81 -4.44
N LEU A 363 19.83 -21.61 -3.44
CA LEU A 363 18.45 -22.02 -3.21
C LEU A 363 17.54 -20.83 -2.83
N ALA A 364 18.08 -19.77 -2.23
CA ALA A 364 17.34 -18.52 -2.01
C ALA A 364 16.79 -17.93 -3.32
N MET A 365 17.48 -18.13 -4.44
CA MET A 365 17.04 -17.62 -5.74
C MET A 365 15.74 -18.30 -6.20
N VAL A 366 15.64 -19.61 -5.96
CA VAL A 366 14.43 -20.39 -6.30
C VAL A 366 13.25 -19.90 -5.46
N LEU A 367 13.48 -19.59 -4.19
CA LEU A 367 12.46 -19.01 -3.32
C LEU A 367 11.94 -17.67 -3.86
N GLY A 368 12.84 -16.79 -4.31
CA GLY A 368 12.45 -15.51 -4.91
C GLY A 368 11.57 -15.67 -6.15
N ALA A 369 11.93 -16.59 -7.04
CA ALA A 369 11.11 -16.91 -8.22
C ALA A 369 9.74 -17.45 -7.82
N TYR A 370 9.68 -18.34 -6.83
CA TYR A 370 8.43 -18.87 -6.31
C TYR A 370 7.50 -17.78 -5.76
N ILE A 371 8.02 -16.85 -4.94
CA ILE A 371 7.24 -15.73 -4.41
C ILE A 371 6.63 -14.90 -5.54
N ILE A 372 7.41 -14.58 -6.59
CA ILE A 372 6.91 -13.81 -7.74
C ILE A 372 5.75 -14.56 -8.43
N VAL A 373 5.89 -15.86 -8.65
CA VAL A 373 4.85 -16.68 -9.27
C VAL A 373 3.58 -16.71 -8.42
N VAL A 374 3.71 -16.87 -7.09
CA VAL A 374 2.56 -16.85 -6.17
C VAL A 374 1.84 -15.50 -6.20
N LEU A 375 2.58 -14.40 -6.13
CA LEU A 375 1.97 -13.07 -6.14
C LEU A 375 1.26 -12.78 -7.47
N LEU A 376 1.89 -13.07 -8.61
CA LEU A 376 1.31 -12.84 -9.93
C LEU A 376 0.10 -13.76 -10.19
N SER A 377 0.20 -15.03 -9.83
CA SER A 377 -0.92 -15.97 -9.99
C SER A 377 -2.11 -15.59 -9.12
N SER A 378 -1.89 -15.13 -7.89
CA SER A 378 -2.98 -14.68 -7.01
C SER A 378 -3.70 -13.44 -7.56
N ALA A 379 -2.96 -12.46 -8.06
CA ALA A 379 -3.53 -11.26 -8.69
C ALA A 379 -4.32 -11.62 -9.96
N TRP A 380 -3.77 -12.50 -10.80
CA TRP A 380 -4.45 -12.98 -12.01
C TRP A 380 -5.75 -13.72 -11.68
N LEU A 381 -5.73 -14.60 -10.66
CA LEU A 381 -6.89 -15.38 -10.25
C LEU A 381 -8.01 -14.48 -9.72
N VAL A 382 -7.68 -13.46 -8.93
CA VAL A 382 -8.64 -12.47 -8.46
C VAL A 382 -9.24 -11.66 -9.61
N ASN A 383 -8.42 -11.23 -10.58
CA ASN A 383 -8.94 -10.51 -11.75
C ASN A 383 -9.86 -11.38 -12.61
N ARG A 384 -9.57 -12.68 -12.72
CA ARG A 384 -10.38 -13.61 -13.52
C ARG A 384 -11.69 -13.99 -12.84
N PHE A 385 -11.65 -14.34 -11.56
CA PHE A 385 -12.81 -14.87 -10.83
C PHE A 385 -13.58 -13.81 -10.04
N LYS A 386 -13.00 -12.62 -9.82
CA LYS A 386 -13.59 -11.51 -9.04
C LYS A 386 -14.01 -11.93 -7.62
N GLN A 387 -13.29 -12.89 -7.03
CA GLN A 387 -13.55 -13.44 -5.69
C GLN A 387 -12.28 -13.34 -4.84
N ASN A 388 -12.14 -12.28 -4.05
CA ASN A 388 -10.88 -12.01 -3.33
C ASN A 388 -10.66 -13.03 -2.21
N THR A 389 -11.65 -13.22 -1.33
CA THR A 389 -11.50 -14.08 -0.14
C THR A 389 -11.35 -15.56 -0.48
N ILE A 390 -11.98 -16.08 -1.55
CA ILE A 390 -11.78 -17.48 -1.96
C ILE A 390 -10.34 -17.69 -2.40
N VAL A 391 -9.80 -16.79 -3.24
CA VAL A 391 -8.42 -16.89 -3.69
C VAL A 391 -7.47 -16.85 -2.49
N MET A 392 -7.70 -15.95 -1.52
CA MET A 392 -6.93 -15.93 -0.27
C MET A 392 -6.95 -17.29 0.43
N LEU A 393 -8.14 -17.89 0.63
CA LEU A 393 -8.27 -19.21 1.27
C LEU A 393 -7.53 -20.32 0.50
N CYS A 394 -7.61 -20.32 -0.82
CA CYS A 394 -6.92 -21.30 -1.66
C CYS A 394 -5.40 -21.26 -1.49
N PHE A 395 -4.80 -20.08 -1.36
CA PHE A 395 -3.35 -19.94 -1.17
C PHE A 395 -2.87 -20.18 0.27
N ILE A 396 -3.78 -20.22 1.24
CA ILE A 396 -3.43 -20.61 2.62
C ILE A 396 -3.27 -22.13 2.73
N ILE A 397 -4.01 -22.92 1.96
CA ILE A 397 -3.96 -24.40 2.01
C ILE A 397 -2.55 -24.96 1.76
N PRO A 398 -1.82 -24.55 0.72
CA PRO A 398 -0.44 -25.01 0.53
C PRO A 398 0.46 -24.65 1.72
N SER A 399 0.22 -23.52 2.38
CA SER A 399 1.02 -23.08 3.53
C SER A 399 0.86 -24.02 4.73
N PHE A 400 -0.35 -24.55 4.97
CA PHE A 400 -0.59 -25.62 5.94
C PHE A 400 0.18 -26.88 5.57
N ILE A 401 0.07 -27.33 4.32
CA ILE A 401 0.72 -28.56 3.85
C ILE A 401 2.23 -28.45 4.02
N GLY A 402 2.85 -27.36 3.56
CA GLY A 402 4.28 -27.14 3.69
C GLY A 402 4.74 -27.17 5.15
N THR A 403 3.99 -26.55 6.05
CA THR A 403 4.34 -26.49 7.47
C THR A 403 4.19 -27.86 8.16
N ILE A 404 3.12 -28.60 7.86
CA ILE A 404 2.91 -29.96 8.41
C ILE A 404 4.02 -30.90 7.94
N VAL A 405 4.43 -30.82 6.67
CA VAL A 405 5.52 -31.66 6.14
C VAL A 405 6.85 -31.31 6.82
N LEU A 406 7.15 -30.02 7.03
CA LEU A 406 8.35 -29.58 7.76
C LEU A 406 8.40 -30.09 9.21
N MET A 407 7.24 -30.26 9.86
CA MET A 407 7.16 -30.75 11.23
C MET A 407 7.25 -32.28 11.34
N THR A 408 6.76 -33.00 10.34
CA THR A 408 6.58 -34.47 10.42
C THR A 408 7.69 -35.25 9.72
N VAL A 409 8.31 -34.70 8.68
CA VAL A 409 9.31 -35.43 7.88
C VAL A 409 10.70 -35.24 8.44
N GLU A 410 11.36 -36.36 8.73
CA GLU A 410 12.74 -36.38 9.16
C GLU A 410 13.69 -36.39 7.96
N ASN A 411 14.76 -35.58 8.04
CA ASN A 411 15.76 -35.50 6.98
C ASN A 411 16.73 -36.70 7.04
N THR A 412 16.39 -37.79 6.37
CA THR A 412 17.17 -39.04 6.35
C THR A 412 17.77 -39.36 4.99
N THR A 413 17.16 -38.90 3.91
CA THR A 413 17.53 -39.22 2.52
C THR A 413 17.51 -37.98 1.60
N LEU A 414 18.20 -38.05 0.46
CA LEU A 414 18.21 -36.96 -0.53
C LEU A 414 16.79 -36.57 -1.03
N PRO A 415 15.86 -37.51 -1.30
CA PRO A 415 14.47 -37.16 -1.60
C PRO A 415 13.78 -36.39 -0.46
N THR A 416 13.98 -36.80 0.79
CA THR A 416 13.39 -36.08 1.94
C THR A 416 13.95 -34.67 2.09
N LYS A 417 15.25 -34.47 1.80
CA LYS A 417 15.90 -33.15 1.81
C LYS A 417 15.28 -32.19 0.78
N VAL A 418 15.07 -32.66 -0.45
CA VAL A 418 14.42 -31.87 -1.51
C VAL A 418 12.95 -31.62 -1.19
N GLY A 419 12.25 -32.62 -0.62
CA GLY A 419 10.88 -32.49 -0.14
C GLY A 419 10.72 -31.38 0.90
N LEU A 420 11.58 -31.37 1.93
CA LEU A 420 11.58 -30.33 2.98
C LEU A 420 11.84 -28.93 2.41
N LEU A 421 12.73 -28.81 1.43
CA LEU A 421 13.00 -27.54 0.75
C LEU A 421 11.78 -27.04 -0.03
N ILE A 422 11.12 -27.91 -0.79
CA ILE A 422 9.89 -27.57 -1.51
C ILE A 422 8.78 -27.19 -0.52
N SER A 423 8.65 -27.94 0.57
CA SER A 423 7.70 -27.63 1.66
C SER A 423 7.95 -26.25 2.23
N TYR A 424 9.22 -25.88 2.46
CA TYR A 424 9.59 -24.54 2.89
C TYR A 424 9.11 -23.47 1.89
N TYR A 425 9.35 -23.65 0.59
CA TYR A 425 8.88 -22.68 -0.41
C TYR A 425 7.36 -22.54 -0.40
N ILE A 426 6.66 -23.67 -0.38
CA ILE A 426 5.20 -23.69 -0.39
C ILE A 426 4.62 -23.03 0.87
N THR A 427 5.34 -23.05 2.00
CA THR A 427 4.90 -22.33 3.22
C THR A 427 4.68 -20.84 2.99
N LEU A 428 5.37 -20.21 2.03
CA LEU A 428 5.24 -18.77 1.77
C LEU A 428 4.04 -18.42 0.86
N SER A 429 3.20 -19.38 0.48
CA SER A 429 2.01 -19.14 -0.35
C SER A 429 1.04 -18.12 0.25
N PHE A 430 0.97 -18.05 1.60
CA PHE A 430 0.09 -17.13 2.30
C PHE A 430 0.40 -15.65 2.06
N TRP A 431 1.57 -15.30 1.48
CA TRP A 431 1.89 -13.91 1.11
C TRP A 431 0.89 -13.27 0.16
N SER A 432 0.26 -14.08 -0.68
CA SER A 432 -0.86 -13.65 -1.52
C SER A 432 -1.98 -13.01 -0.69
N ALA A 433 -2.29 -13.56 0.49
CA ALA A 433 -3.34 -13.05 1.37
C ALA A 433 -3.07 -11.59 1.79
N GLN A 434 -1.83 -11.26 2.18
CA GLN A 434 -1.46 -9.88 2.53
C GLN A 434 -1.66 -8.91 1.36
N THR A 435 -1.20 -9.28 0.16
CA THR A 435 -1.36 -8.39 -1.02
C THR A 435 -2.82 -8.17 -1.38
N LEU A 436 -3.64 -9.22 -1.27
CA LEU A 436 -5.08 -9.14 -1.54
C LEU A 436 -5.82 -8.34 -0.46
N THR A 437 -5.43 -8.47 0.81
CA THR A 437 -5.97 -7.67 1.92
C THR A 437 -5.75 -6.17 1.70
N LEU A 438 -4.55 -5.76 1.28
CA LEU A 438 -4.27 -4.34 1.01
C LEU A 438 -5.17 -3.80 -0.11
N SER A 439 -5.41 -4.59 -1.16
CA SER A 439 -6.35 -4.25 -2.23
C SER A 439 -7.79 -4.12 -1.71
N MET A 440 -8.22 -5.02 -0.83
CA MET A 440 -9.56 -4.98 -0.23
C MET A 440 -9.77 -3.77 0.69
N VAL A 441 -8.78 -3.41 1.50
CA VAL A 441 -8.83 -2.20 2.36
C VAL A 441 -9.15 -0.96 1.53
N SER A 442 -8.52 -0.81 0.36
CA SER A 442 -8.78 0.36 -0.50
C SER A 442 -10.14 0.32 -1.20
N ARG A 443 -10.76 -0.85 -1.37
CA ARG A 443 -12.02 -1.04 -2.12
C ARG A 443 -13.25 -1.12 -1.24
N ASN A 444 -13.11 -1.56 0.00
CA ASN A 444 -14.23 -1.85 0.89
C ASN A 444 -14.39 -0.83 2.03
N ILE A 445 -13.53 0.19 2.10
CA ILE A 445 -13.61 1.23 3.11
C ILE A 445 -13.74 2.57 2.42
N ALA A 446 -14.80 3.31 2.77
CA ALA A 446 -15.09 4.65 2.29
C ALA A 446 -15.22 5.61 3.48
N GLY A 447 -15.16 6.91 3.19
CA GLY A 447 -14.95 7.95 4.20
C GLY A 447 -13.45 8.21 4.43
N GLN A 448 -13.02 9.46 4.27
CA GLN A 448 -11.59 9.81 4.35
C GLN A 448 -10.99 9.51 5.73
N THR A 449 -11.68 9.92 6.80
CA THR A 449 -11.17 9.73 8.17
C THR A 449 -11.22 8.25 8.56
N LYS A 450 -12.29 7.53 8.19
CA LYS A 450 -12.41 6.08 8.40
C LYS A 450 -11.30 5.32 7.68
N LYS A 451 -11.09 5.58 6.39
CA LYS A 451 -10.04 4.94 5.58
C LYS A 451 -8.64 5.18 6.16
N SER A 452 -8.31 6.42 6.52
CA SER A 452 -7.02 6.73 7.14
C SER A 452 -6.82 5.98 8.46
N THR A 453 -7.88 5.85 9.28
CA THR A 453 -7.83 5.13 10.56
C THR A 453 -7.57 3.63 10.34
N VAL A 454 -8.25 2.99 9.38
CA VAL A 454 -8.03 1.57 9.09
C VAL A 454 -6.65 1.32 8.49
N VAL A 455 -6.17 2.19 7.61
CA VAL A 455 -4.80 2.10 7.07
C VAL A 455 -3.76 2.22 8.18
N ALA A 456 -3.93 3.15 9.11
CA ALA A 456 -3.03 3.30 10.27
C ALA A 456 -3.06 2.05 11.17
N ALA A 457 -4.24 1.51 11.47
CA ALA A 457 -4.34 0.34 12.33
C ALA A 457 -3.77 -0.93 11.69
N THR A 458 -4.02 -1.14 10.39
CA THR A 458 -3.41 -2.24 9.64
C THR A 458 -1.88 -2.12 9.58
N PHE A 459 -1.34 -0.90 9.49
CA PHE A 459 0.11 -0.68 9.59
C PHE A 459 0.66 -1.06 10.97
N VAL A 460 0.01 -0.64 12.06
CA VAL A 460 0.40 -1.03 13.43
C VAL A 460 0.38 -2.55 13.59
N SER A 461 -0.66 -3.21 13.07
CA SER A 461 -0.76 -4.67 13.01
C SER A 461 0.38 -5.32 12.21
N TRP A 462 0.77 -4.74 11.06
CA TRP A 462 1.91 -5.21 10.27
C TRP A 462 3.22 -5.11 11.05
N ALA A 463 3.48 -3.99 11.70
CA ALA A 463 4.72 -3.79 12.46
C ALA A 463 4.78 -4.71 13.69
N ALA A 464 3.66 -4.86 14.41
CA ALA A 464 3.56 -5.75 15.58
C ALA A 464 3.80 -7.21 15.19
N GLY A 465 3.18 -7.71 14.12
CA GLY A 465 3.40 -9.08 13.65
C GLY A 465 4.86 -9.33 13.24
N ASN A 466 5.48 -8.40 12.50
CA ASN A 466 6.90 -8.51 12.13
C ASN A 466 7.86 -8.44 13.33
N ALA A 467 7.50 -7.70 14.38
CA ALA A 467 8.31 -7.64 15.61
C ALA A 467 8.24 -8.96 16.40
N ILE A 468 7.06 -9.60 16.45
CA ILE A 468 6.83 -10.85 17.18
C ILE A 468 7.42 -12.06 16.46
N GLY A 469 7.34 -12.13 15.13
CA GLY A 469 7.67 -13.33 14.36
C GLY A 469 9.05 -13.96 14.63
N PRO A 470 10.16 -13.21 14.63
CA PRO A 470 11.48 -13.75 14.93
C PRO A 470 11.61 -14.32 16.35
N GLN A 471 10.81 -13.81 17.31
CA GLN A 471 10.85 -14.24 18.71
C GLN A 471 10.21 -15.62 18.93
N VAL A 472 9.47 -16.13 17.95
CA VAL A 472 8.88 -17.47 18.02
C VAL A 472 9.91 -18.56 17.72
N PHE A 473 10.97 -18.22 16.98
CA PHE A 473 12.12 -19.10 16.75
C PHE A 473 13.03 -19.11 17.99
N LEU A 474 12.78 -20.06 18.88
CA LEU A 474 13.48 -20.22 20.16
C LEU A 474 14.73 -21.10 19.98
N ASP A 475 15.86 -20.70 20.56
CA ASP A 475 17.11 -21.46 20.44
C ASP A 475 17.02 -22.84 21.11
N ARG A 476 16.22 -22.99 22.17
CA ARG A 476 15.98 -24.27 22.86
C ARG A 476 15.31 -25.34 21.98
N ASP A 477 14.71 -24.91 20.87
CA ASP A 477 13.94 -25.76 19.96
C ASP A 477 14.65 -25.92 18.60
N ALA A 478 15.84 -25.31 18.46
CA ALA A 478 16.70 -25.57 17.32
C ALA A 478 17.15 -27.05 17.33
N PRO A 479 17.35 -27.69 16.16
CA PRO A 479 17.28 -27.13 14.80
C PRO A 479 15.90 -27.28 14.11
N ARG A 480 14.94 -28.02 14.69
CA ARG A 480 13.65 -28.30 14.04
C ARG A 480 12.61 -27.20 14.25
N TYR A 481 12.71 -26.41 15.32
CA TYR A 481 11.83 -25.29 15.64
C TYR A 481 10.32 -25.67 15.66
N HIS A 482 9.97 -26.80 16.28
CA HIS A 482 8.59 -27.30 16.34
C HIS A 482 7.58 -26.28 16.90
N ILE A 483 7.96 -25.48 17.89
CA ILE A 483 7.15 -24.40 18.47
C ILE A 483 6.87 -23.33 17.42
N ALA A 484 7.88 -22.91 16.65
CA ALA A 484 7.70 -21.91 15.60
C ALA A 484 6.71 -22.37 14.53
N TRP A 485 6.87 -23.60 14.05
CA TRP A 485 5.94 -24.18 13.07
C TRP A 485 4.52 -24.37 13.63
N SER A 486 4.39 -24.74 14.90
CA SER A 486 3.07 -24.84 15.57
C SER A 486 2.37 -23.48 15.65
N VAL A 487 3.10 -22.43 15.96
CA VAL A 487 2.57 -21.06 15.97
C VAL A 487 2.20 -20.60 14.56
N HIS A 488 2.96 -20.97 13.52
CA HIS A 488 2.57 -20.69 12.14
C HIS A 488 1.24 -21.36 11.77
N LEU A 489 1.04 -22.64 12.15
CA LEU A 489 -0.24 -23.33 11.93
C LEU A 489 -1.40 -22.65 12.64
N ALA A 490 -1.19 -22.20 13.88
CA ALA A 490 -2.19 -21.42 14.63
C ALA A 490 -2.50 -20.09 13.92
N CYS A 491 -1.48 -19.37 13.42
CA CYS A 491 -1.67 -18.14 12.65
C CYS A 491 -2.49 -18.40 11.38
N TYR A 492 -2.20 -19.47 10.64
CA TYR A 492 -2.95 -19.83 9.44
C TYR A 492 -4.41 -20.18 9.77
N ALA A 493 -4.66 -20.89 10.87
CA ALA A 493 -6.01 -21.21 11.31
C ALA A 493 -6.80 -19.93 11.67
N CYS A 494 -6.20 -19.03 12.47
CA CYS A 494 -6.81 -17.76 12.81
C CYS A 494 -7.05 -16.87 11.58
N MET A 495 -6.12 -16.88 10.62
CA MET A 495 -6.28 -16.17 9.36
C MET A 495 -7.43 -16.73 8.52
N VAL A 496 -7.57 -18.05 8.41
CA VAL A 496 -8.72 -18.70 7.73
C VAL A 496 -10.02 -18.28 8.40
N SER A 497 -10.10 -18.32 9.73
CA SER A 497 -11.28 -17.87 10.48
C SER A 497 -11.62 -16.40 10.21
N ALA A 498 -10.62 -15.52 10.22
CA ALA A 498 -10.81 -14.09 9.92
C ALA A 498 -11.30 -13.84 8.49
N VAL A 499 -10.73 -14.54 7.50
CA VAL A 499 -11.12 -14.41 6.08
C VAL A 499 -12.53 -14.97 5.83
N ILE A 500 -12.89 -16.10 6.45
CA ILE A 500 -14.23 -16.67 6.36
C ILE A 500 -15.27 -15.73 7.00
N TYR A 501 -14.99 -15.25 8.21
CA TYR A 501 -15.87 -14.29 8.89
C TYR A 501 -16.03 -13.02 8.04
N LEU A 502 -14.93 -12.45 7.54
CA LEU A 502 -14.96 -11.28 6.67
C LEU A 502 -15.85 -11.53 5.44
N ARG A 503 -15.70 -12.67 4.76
CA ARG A 503 -16.52 -13.01 3.59
C ARG A 503 -18.02 -13.00 3.92
N PHE A 504 -18.43 -13.67 5.00
CA PHE A 504 -19.84 -13.71 5.40
C PHE A 504 -20.35 -12.36 5.88
N HIS A 505 -19.53 -11.59 6.59
CA HIS A 505 -19.86 -10.24 7.04
C HIS A 505 -20.13 -9.31 5.85
N LEU A 506 -19.21 -9.25 4.87
CA LEU A 506 -19.37 -8.41 3.68
C LEU A 506 -20.57 -8.83 2.83
N LYS A 507 -20.83 -10.14 2.71
CA LYS A 507 -22.02 -10.65 2.02
C LYS A 507 -23.30 -10.25 2.73
N ARG A 508 -23.32 -10.30 4.07
CA ARG A 508 -24.47 -9.88 4.90
C ARG A 508 -24.73 -8.38 4.78
N GLU A 509 -23.68 -7.55 4.80
CA GLU A 509 -23.81 -6.11 4.65
C GLU A 509 -24.34 -5.73 3.26
N ASN A 510 -23.85 -6.37 2.20
CA ASN A 510 -24.42 -6.19 0.85
C ASN A 510 -25.91 -6.55 0.79
N ALA A 511 -26.29 -7.71 1.37
CA ALA A 511 -27.70 -8.14 1.41
C ALA A 511 -28.58 -7.23 2.26
N LYS A 512 -28.04 -6.63 3.34
CA LYS A 512 -28.75 -5.63 4.15
C LYS A 512 -29.02 -4.36 3.34
N LYS A 513 -28.03 -3.90 2.58
CA LYS A 513 -28.20 -2.74 1.68
C LYS A 513 -29.18 -3.01 0.55
N ASP A 514 -29.18 -4.22 -0.02
CA ASP A 514 -30.17 -4.62 -1.03
C ASP A 514 -31.61 -4.49 -0.50
N LYS A 515 -31.84 -4.90 0.76
CA LYS A 515 -33.15 -4.75 1.41
C LYS A 515 -33.53 -3.29 1.62
N LEU A 516 -32.61 -2.47 2.13
CA LEU A 516 -32.86 -1.04 2.36
C LEU A 516 -33.13 -0.26 1.06
N LEU A 517 -32.42 -0.59 -0.02
CA LEU A 517 -32.66 -0.01 -1.34
C LEU A 517 -34.02 -0.43 -1.91
N ALA A 518 -34.39 -1.70 -1.75
CA ALA A 518 -35.71 -2.21 -2.15
C ALA A 518 -36.84 -1.56 -1.35
N GLU A 519 -36.66 -1.36 -0.04
CA GLU A 519 -37.62 -0.66 0.84
C GLU A 519 -37.76 0.84 0.49
N ALA A 520 -36.67 1.48 0.04
CA ALA A 520 -36.67 2.87 -0.39
C ALA A 520 -37.17 3.09 -1.83
N GLY A 521 -37.51 2.02 -2.58
CA GLY A 521 -37.95 2.11 -3.97
C GLY A 521 -36.88 2.63 -4.95
N LEU A 522 -35.60 2.62 -4.54
CA LEU A 522 -34.47 3.11 -5.33
C LEU A 522 -33.81 1.94 -6.07
N SER A 523 -33.52 2.12 -7.36
CA SER A 523 -32.73 1.14 -8.12
C SER A 523 -31.28 1.15 -7.64
N ALA A 524 -30.65 -0.03 -7.54
CA ALA A 524 -29.28 -0.21 -7.08
C ALA A 524 -28.20 0.46 -7.96
N ALA A 525 -28.58 0.98 -9.12
CA ALA A 525 -27.74 1.78 -9.98
C ALA A 525 -28.29 3.20 -10.03
N ASP A 526 -27.70 4.10 -9.23
CA ASP A 526 -27.84 5.53 -9.47
C ASP A 526 -26.94 5.91 -10.66
N PRO A 527 -27.49 6.24 -11.85
CA PRO A 527 -26.69 6.55 -13.03
C PRO A 527 -25.93 7.87 -12.90
N THR A 528 -26.20 8.67 -11.86
CA THR A 528 -25.71 10.05 -11.77
C THR A 528 -24.54 10.24 -10.80
N LEU A 529 -24.17 9.24 -10.00
CA LEU A 529 -23.07 9.32 -9.03
C LEU A 529 -23.16 10.56 -8.10
N ILE A 530 -24.34 11.14 -7.88
CA ILE A 530 -24.49 12.45 -7.21
C ILE A 530 -23.94 12.40 -5.78
N HIS A 531 -24.12 11.28 -5.06
CA HIS A 531 -23.57 11.07 -3.72
C HIS A 531 -22.15 10.49 -3.69
N ALA A 532 -21.48 10.28 -4.84
CA ALA A 532 -20.09 9.81 -4.88
C ALA A 532 -19.09 10.87 -4.37
N PHE A 533 -19.53 12.14 -4.32
CA PHE A 533 -18.74 13.29 -3.89
C PHE A 533 -18.94 13.66 -2.42
N GLU A 534 -19.96 13.10 -1.76
CA GLU A 534 -20.16 13.29 -0.33
C GLU A 534 -19.21 12.36 0.45
N ASP A 535 -18.55 12.87 1.50
CA ASP A 535 -17.65 12.09 2.36
C ASP A 535 -18.43 11.18 3.33
N LYS A 536 -19.33 10.37 2.78
CA LYS A 536 -20.10 9.35 3.47
C LYS A 536 -19.25 8.11 3.67
N THR A 537 -19.36 7.49 4.85
CA THR A 537 -18.69 6.21 5.11
C THR A 537 -19.29 5.08 4.29
N ASP A 538 -18.58 3.95 4.20
CA ASP A 538 -19.08 2.75 3.51
C ASP A 538 -20.39 2.23 4.11
N ARG A 539 -20.71 2.54 5.36
CA ARG A 539 -22.00 2.19 5.98
C ARG A 539 -23.11 3.17 5.66
N GLU A 540 -22.80 4.45 5.59
CA GLU A 540 -23.75 5.53 5.29
C GLU A 540 -24.18 5.53 3.81
N ASN A 541 -23.26 5.14 2.92
CA ASN A 541 -23.55 5.09 1.49
C ASN A 541 -24.28 3.79 1.10
N LEU A 542 -25.60 3.89 0.87
CA LEU A 542 -26.44 2.76 0.44
C LEU A 542 -26.04 2.18 -0.92
N ASN A 543 -25.48 2.99 -1.82
CA ASN A 543 -25.02 2.56 -3.15
C ASN A 543 -23.64 1.88 -3.10
N PHE A 544 -22.91 1.98 -1.98
CA PHE A 544 -21.59 1.38 -1.84
C PHE A 544 -21.67 -0.15 -1.70
N ARG A 545 -20.94 -0.87 -2.56
CA ARG A 545 -20.92 -2.35 -2.58
C ARG A 545 -19.58 -2.90 -2.12
N TYR A 546 -19.64 -3.81 -1.15
CA TYR A 546 -18.45 -4.48 -0.64
C TYR A 546 -18.01 -5.60 -1.58
N VAL A 547 -16.72 -5.70 -1.81
CA VAL A 547 -16.07 -6.77 -2.58
C VAL A 547 -15.62 -7.85 -1.61
N TYR A 548 -15.99 -9.10 -1.87
CA TYR A 548 -15.64 -10.24 -1.01
C TYR A 548 -14.85 -11.29 -1.77
#